data_AF-A0A967WU29-F1
#
_entry.id   AF-A0A967WU29-F1
#
_cell.length_a   1.000
_cell.length_b   1.000
_cell.length_c   1.000
_cell.angle_alpha   90.00
_cell.angle_beta   90.00
_cell.angle_gamma   90.00
#
_symmetry.space_group_name_H-M   'P 1'
#
loop_
_entity.id
_entity.type
_entity.pdbx_description
1 polymer ?
#
loop_
_entity_poly.entity_id
_entity_poly.type
_entity_poly.pdbx_seq_one_letter_code
_entity_poly.pdbx_strand_id
1 'polypeptide(L)'
;DRWRELRLEFEYNLPTPYRDGSVDVVNGSATVIGNGTAWTTAMIYRQFMVNGITPMFTVINVDVGAQELTLDRPFNGIQDGVALPYEIGQYYLDVPSDFLTWDVIRDINRNWKLHTN
;
A
#
# COMPACT_ATOMS: atom_id res chain seq x y z
N ASP A 1 26.54 31.03 -18.65
CA ASP A 1 25.09 30.77 -18.52
C ASP A 1 24.79 30.01 -17.24
N ARG A 2 24.00 30.61 -16.35
CA ARG A 2 23.54 29.98 -15.11
C ARG A 2 22.24 29.26 -15.42
N TRP A 3 22.32 27.96 -15.66
CA TRP A 3 21.16 27.08 -15.69
C TRP A 3 20.51 27.12 -14.30
N ARG A 4 19.33 27.73 -14.23
CA ARG A 4 18.45 27.66 -13.05
C ARG A 4 17.47 26.54 -13.34
N GLU A 5 17.71 25.36 -12.80
CA GLU A 5 16.73 24.29 -12.82
C GLU A 5 15.58 24.67 -11.89
N LEU A 6 14.36 24.69 -12.42
CA LEU A 6 13.15 24.83 -11.62
C LEU A 6 12.93 23.49 -10.90
N ARG A 7 13.29 23.44 -9.62
CA ARG A 7 13.06 22.24 -8.80
C ARG A 7 11.71 22.34 -8.11
N LEU A 8 10.90 21.29 -8.25
CA LEU A 8 9.68 21.09 -7.48
C LEU A 8 9.91 19.84 -6.62
N GLU A 9 9.73 19.99 -5.31
CA GLU A 9 9.94 18.92 -4.34
C GLU A 9 8.59 18.44 -3.78
N PHE A 10 8.44 17.13 -3.61
CA PHE A 10 7.26 16.51 -3.03
C PHE A 10 7.68 15.63 -1.86
N GLU A 11 6.99 15.78 -0.73
CA GLU A 11 7.13 14.90 0.42
C GLU A 11 5.87 14.03 0.55
N TYR A 12 6.07 12.73 0.64
CA TYR A 12 4.98 11.77 0.89
C TYR A 12 5.13 11.20 2.31
N ASN A 13 4.19 11.54 3.19
CA ASN A 13 4.07 10.92 4.51
C ASN A 13 3.18 9.68 4.42
N LEU A 14 3.81 8.52 4.40
CA LEU A 14 3.11 7.23 4.29
C LEU A 14 2.64 6.74 5.67
N PRO A 15 1.39 6.27 5.81
CA PRO A 15 0.94 5.64 7.04
C PRO A 15 1.70 4.33 7.27
N THR A 16 1.92 3.99 8.55
CA THR A 16 2.49 2.69 8.92
C THR A 16 1.56 1.56 8.42
N PRO A 17 2.12 0.47 7.83
CA PRO A 17 1.31 -0.66 7.39
C PRO A 17 0.50 -1.27 8.54
N TYR A 18 -0.77 -1.57 8.28
CA TYR A 18 -1.69 -2.17 9.23
C TYR A 18 -1.63 -3.70 9.14
N ARG A 19 -1.56 -4.39 10.29
CA ARG A 19 -1.39 -5.85 10.39
C ARG A 19 -2.23 -6.50 11.48
N ASP A 20 -3.08 -5.74 12.18
CA ASP A 20 -3.80 -6.27 13.34
C ASP A 20 -4.92 -7.22 12.88
N GLY A 21 -5.09 -8.32 13.59
CA GLY A 21 -6.06 -9.37 13.24
C GLY A 21 -5.56 -10.32 12.16
N SER A 22 -6.50 -11.01 11.53
CA SER A 22 -6.23 -11.96 10.43
C SER A 22 -7.32 -11.87 9.38
N VAL A 23 -7.09 -12.49 8.22
CA VAL A 23 -8.05 -12.47 7.11
C VAL A 23 -8.40 -13.86 6.62
N ASP A 24 -9.63 -13.97 6.12
CA ASP A 24 -10.09 -15.10 5.33
C ASP A 24 -10.20 -14.64 3.88
N VAL A 25 -9.54 -15.37 2.99
CA VAL A 25 -9.53 -15.12 1.55
C VAL A 25 -9.98 -16.37 0.83
N VAL A 26 -10.74 -16.17 -0.25
CA VAL A 26 -11.20 -17.24 -1.13
C VAL A 26 -10.64 -17.00 -2.52
N ASN A 27 -9.94 -17.99 -3.08
CA ASN A 27 -9.42 -17.90 -4.45
C ASN A 27 -10.58 -17.71 -5.46
N GLY A 28 -10.44 -16.73 -6.35
CA GLY A 28 -11.48 -16.31 -7.30
C GLY A 28 -12.52 -15.34 -6.71
N SER A 29 -12.43 -14.97 -5.43
CA SER A 29 -13.29 -13.96 -4.80
C SER A 29 -12.56 -12.63 -4.64
N ALA A 30 -13.23 -11.51 -4.90
CA ALA A 30 -12.71 -10.17 -4.59
C ALA A 30 -12.99 -9.74 -3.13
N THR A 31 -13.73 -10.55 -2.37
CA THR A 31 -14.10 -10.25 -0.99
C THR A 31 -13.10 -10.89 -0.02
N VAL A 32 -12.63 -10.10 0.94
CA VAL A 32 -11.78 -10.52 2.04
C VAL A 32 -12.51 -10.27 3.35
N ILE A 33 -12.55 -11.26 4.24
CA ILE A 33 -13.22 -11.16 5.54
C ILE A 33 -12.16 -10.94 6.62
N GLY A 34 -12.35 -9.95 7.48
CA GLY A 34 -11.46 -9.62 8.58
C GLY A 34 -11.90 -10.24 9.89
N ASN A 35 -10.96 -10.85 10.61
CA ASN A 35 -11.17 -11.44 11.93
C ASN A 35 -10.31 -10.70 12.96
N GLY A 36 -10.97 -10.03 13.92
CA GLY A 36 -10.28 -9.20 14.91
C GLY A 36 -9.61 -7.96 14.32
N THR A 37 -10.06 -7.53 13.15
CA THR A 37 -9.59 -6.33 12.46
C THR A 37 -10.39 -5.10 12.88
N ALA A 38 -9.81 -3.93 12.70
CA ALA A 38 -10.47 -2.64 12.87
C ALA A 38 -10.28 -1.78 11.61
N TRP A 39 -10.66 -2.35 10.47
CA TRP A 39 -10.58 -1.67 9.19
C TRP A 39 -11.50 -0.46 9.15
N THR A 40 -10.99 0.59 8.53
CA THR A 40 -11.70 1.86 8.35
C THR A 40 -11.69 2.24 6.87
N THR A 41 -12.59 3.13 6.48
CA THR A 41 -12.65 3.65 5.10
C THR A 41 -11.37 4.37 4.67
N ALA A 42 -10.50 4.78 5.60
CA ALA A 42 -9.18 5.35 5.31
C ALA A 42 -8.20 4.35 4.66
N MET A 43 -8.55 3.06 4.63
CA MET A 43 -7.79 2.00 3.97
C MET A 43 -8.15 1.79 2.50
N ILE A 44 -9.20 2.46 1.99
CA ILE A 44 -9.52 2.45 0.57
C ILE A 44 -8.33 3.03 -0.22
N TYR A 45 -8.06 2.46 -1.39
CA TYR A 45 -6.92 2.69 -2.28
C TYR A 45 -5.54 2.24 -1.77
N ARG A 46 -5.47 1.68 -0.56
CA ARG A 46 -4.24 1.05 -0.06
C ARG A 46 -4.07 -0.34 -0.64
N GLN A 47 -2.83 -0.82 -0.58
CA GLN A 47 -2.44 -2.12 -1.10
C GLN A 47 -2.56 -3.17 0.00
N PHE A 48 -3.27 -4.25 -0.33
CA PHE A 48 -3.49 -5.42 0.49
C PHE A 48 -2.59 -6.58 0.01
N MET A 49 -1.95 -7.26 0.96
CA MET A 49 -1.17 -8.47 0.75
C MET A 49 -1.48 -9.52 1.81
N VAL A 50 -1.45 -10.79 1.41
CA VAL A 50 -1.58 -11.93 2.30
C VAL A 50 -0.20 -12.56 2.50
N ASN A 51 0.18 -12.83 3.75
CA ASN A 51 1.49 -13.36 4.16
C ASN A 51 2.71 -12.55 3.68
N GLY A 52 2.53 -11.30 3.29
CA GLY A 52 3.60 -10.49 2.68
C GLY A 52 4.09 -11.04 1.33
N ILE A 53 3.26 -11.84 0.64
CA ILE A 53 3.57 -12.44 -0.65
C ILE A 53 2.83 -11.66 -1.76
N THR A 54 3.50 -11.48 -2.90
CA THR A 54 2.90 -10.92 -4.12
C THR A 54 1.94 -11.92 -4.78
N PRO A 55 0.86 -11.48 -5.46
CA PRO A 55 0.61 -10.11 -5.90
C PRO A 55 -0.03 -9.22 -4.83
N MET A 56 0.20 -7.91 -4.94
CA MET A 56 -0.56 -6.90 -4.19
C MET A 56 -1.91 -6.65 -4.87
N PHE A 57 -2.93 -6.40 -4.06
CA PHE A 57 -4.28 -6.01 -4.50
C PHE A 57 -4.60 -4.62 -3.98
N THR A 58 -5.49 -3.89 -4.63
CA THR A 58 -5.93 -2.57 -4.15
C THR A 58 -7.28 -2.71 -3.48
N VAL A 59 -7.42 -2.16 -2.28
CA VAL A 59 -8.71 -2.10 -1.59
C VAL A 59 -9.59 -1.05 -2.27
N ILE A 60 -10.72 -1.46 -2.85
CA ILE A 60 -11.66 -0.54 -3.50
C ILE A 60 -12.83 -0.16 -2.59
N ASN A 61 -13.12 -0.98 -1.58
CA ASN A 61 -14.17 -0.70 -0.60
C ASN A 61 -13.85 -1.36 0.75
N VAL A 62 -14.37 -0.77 1.83
CA VAL A 62 -14.31 -1.32 3.19
C VAL A 62 -15.70 -1.26 3.80
N ASP A 63 -16.29 -2.41 4.09
CA ASP A 63 -17.46 -2.49 4.96
C ASP A 63 -16.97 -2.53 6.42
N VAL A 64 -17.09 -1.39 7.11
CA VAL A 64 -16.63 -1.25 8.50
C VAL A 64 -17.51 -2.05 9.47
N GLY A 65 -18.79 -2.27 9.15
CA GLY A 65 -19.72 -3.01 10.01
C GLY A 65 -19.47 -4.51 9.95
N ALA A 66 -19.26 -5.03 8.75
CA ALA A 66 -18.97 -6.45 8.51
C ALA A 66 -17.47 -6.79 8.64
N GLN A 67 -16.59 -5.78 8.69
CA GLN A 67 -15.14 -5.95 8.57
C GLN A 67 -14.77 -6.74 7.30
N GLU A 68 -15.26 -6.26 6.16
CA GLU A 68 -14.98 -6.86 4.84
C GLU A 68 -14.28 -5.86 3.93
N LEU A 69 -13.32 -6.34 3.14
CA LEU A 69 -12.71 -5.59 2.04
C LEU A 69 -13.25 -6.09 0.71
N THR A 70 -13.44 -5.17 -0.22
CA THR A 70 -13.53 -5.50 -1.63
C THR A 70 -12.22 -5.11 -2.31
N LEU A 71 -11.64 -6.02 -3.07
CA LEU A 71 -10.42 -5.83 -3.84
C LEU A 71 -10.73 -5.38 -5.28
N ASP A 72 -9.76 -4.75 -5.94
CA ASP A 72 -9.83 -4.30 -7.34
C ASP A 72 -10.03 -5.43 -8.34
N ARG A 73 -9.61 -6.63 -7.97
CA ARG A 73 -9.74 -7.85 -8.76
C ARG A 73 -9.92 -9.06 -7.86
N PRO A 74 -10.48 -10.17 -8.38
CA PRO A 74 -10.54 -11.42 -7.64
C PRO A 74 -9.17 -11.83 -7.11
N PHE A 75 -9.15 -12.28 -5.85
CA PHE A 75 -7.97 -12.79 -5.21
C PHE A 75 -7.51 -14.05 -5.94
N ASN A 76 -6.27 -14.04 -6.43
CA ASN A 76 -5.66 -15.14 -7.18
C ASN A 76 -4.30 -15.54 -6.60
N GLY A 77 -4.10 -15.31 -5.30
CA GLY A 77 -2.87 -15.67 -4.59
C GLY A 77 -2.72 -17.19 -4.43
N ILE A 78 -1.51 -17.61 -4.07
CA ILE A 78 -1.16 -19.01 -3.77
C ILE A 78 -1.83 -19.49 -2.47
N GLN A 79 -2.20 -18.55 -1.61
CA GLN A 79 -2.71 -18.77 -0.26
C GLN A 79 -4.24 -18.66 -0.26
N ASP A 80 -4.94 -19.73 0.06
CA ASP A 80 -6.41 -19.77 0.18
C ASP A 80 -6.76 -20.30 1.57
N GLY A 81 -7.75 -19.70 2.24
CA GLY A 81 -8.19 -20.18 3.55
C GLY A 81 -8.42 -19.10 4.60
N VAL A 82 -8.45 -19.55 5.86
CA VAL A 82 -8.89 -18.79 7.03
C VAL A 82 -7.74 -18.38 7.94
N ALA A 83 -7.93 -17.29 8.68
CA ALA A 83 -7.02 -16.76 9.70
C ALA A 83 -5.58 -16.53 9.21
N LEU A 84 -5.43 -16.03 7.97
CA LEU A 84 -4.13 -15.74 7.39
C LEU A 84 -3.59 -14.39 7.87
N PRO A 85 -2.28 -14.26 8.12
CA PRO A 85 -1.68 -12.96 8.34
C PRO A 85 -1.72 -12.13 7.05
N TYR A 86 -1.83 -10.83 7.22
CA TYR A 86 -1.95 -9.91 6.10
C TYR A 86 -1.29 -8.58 6.42
N GLU A 87 -1.30 -7.70 5.43
CA GLU A 87 -0.81 -6.35 5.56
C GLU A 87 -1.59 -5.42 4.63
N ILE A 88 -1.97 -4.25 5.15
CA ILE A 88 -2.50 -3.14 4.34
C ILE A 88 -1.55 -1.95 4.48
N GLY A 89 -0.89 -1.59 3.38
CA GLY A 89 0.08 -0.51 3.32
C GLY A 89 -0.16 0.41 2.12
N GLN A 90 0.38 1.63 2.16
CA GLN A 90 0.41 2.50 0.99
C GLN A 90 1.73 2.29 0.25
N TYR A 91 1.67 1.49 -0.82
CA TYR A 91 2.82 1.12 -1.65
C TYR A 91 2.79 1.80 -3.02
N TYR A 92 1.60 2.13 -3.51
CA TYR A 92 1.42 2.90 -4.72
C TYR A 92 1.17 4.37 -4.36
N LEU A 93 1.88 5.24 -5.08
CA LEU A 93 1.80 6.68 -4.95
C LEU A 93 1.31 7.27 -6.26
N ASP A 94 0.31 8.15 -6.16
CA ASP A 94 -0.06 9.00 -7.28
C ASP A 94 1.01 10.08 -7.42
N VAL A 95 1.81 9.95 -8.49
CA VAL A 95 2.76 10.98 -8.88
C VAL A 95 2.03 12.03 -9.74
N PRO A 96 2.40 13.32 -9.62
CA PRO A 96 1.89 14.37 -10.49
C PRO A 96 2.07 14.01 -11.97
N SER A 97 1.15 14.45 -12.83
CA SER A 97 1.19 14.14 -14.26
C SER A 97 2.36 14.78 -15.00
N ASP A 98 2.97 15.82 -14.43
CA ASP A 98 4.17 16.51 -14.90
C ASP A 98 5.46 15.95 -14.30
N PHE A 99 5.39 14.85 -13.56
CA PHE A 99 6.54 14.19 -12.96
C PHE A 99 7.43 13.53 -14.04
N LEU A 100 8.64 14.07 -14.22
CA LEU A 100 9.54 13.67 -15.32
C LEU A 100 10.45 12.48 -14.96
N THR A 101 11.11 12.50 -13.80
CA THR A 101 12.07 11.46 -13.39
C THR A 101 11.96 11.12 -11.90
N TRP A 102 12.10 9.84 -11.58
CA TRP A 102 12.19 9.34 -10.21
C TRP A 102 13.65 9.08 -9.87
N ASP A 103 14.26 9.99 -9.11
CA ASP A 103 15.65 9.87 -8.67
C ASP A 103 15.70 9.56 -7.17
N VAL A 104 16.11 8.34 -6.81
CA VAL A 104 16.38 7.97 -5.42
C VAL A 104 17.88 7.86 -5.19
N ILE A 105 18.41 8.83 -4.46
CA ILE A 105 19.80 8.84 -4.02
C ILE A 105 19.83 8.36 -2.57
N ARG A 106 20.24 7.10 -2.36
CA ARG A 106 20.50 6.52 -1.04
C ARG A 106 21.98 6.22 -0.89
N ASP A 107 22.68 6.95 -0.03
CA ASP A 107 24.03 6.55 0.39
C ASP A 107 23.92 5.42 1.42
N ILE A 108 24.12 4.18 0.96
CA ILE A 108 24.03 2.95 1.75
C ILE A 108 25.06 2.90 2.89
N ASN A 109 26.20 3.59 2.75
CA ASN A 109 27.29 3.50 3.72
C ASN A 109 27.13 4.48 4.88
N ARG A 110 26.43 5.59 4.66
CA ARG A 110 26.37 6.68 5.64
C ARG A 110 24.96 7.07 6.06
N ASN A 111 23.93 6.46 5.47
CA ASN A 111 22.51 6.60 5.85
C ASN A 111 22.04 8.07 5.99
N TRP A 112 22.60 8.98 5.19
CA TRP A 112 22.21 10.39 5.16
C TRP A 112 21.42 10.67 3.88
N LYS A 113 20.52 11.64 3.99
CA LYS A 113 19.80 12.23 2.86
C LYS A 113 20.33 13.64 2.67
N LEU A 114 20.62 14.04 1.42
CA LEU A 114 21.07 15.39 1.11
C LEU A 114 19.87 16.35 1.29
N HIS A 115 19.82 17.06 2.41
CA HIS A 115 19.10 18.33 2.51
C HIS A 115 20.11 19.45 2.27
N THR A 116 19.86 20.31 1.29
CA THR A 116 20.60 21.57 1.13
C THR A 116 19.61 22.71 1.12
N ASN A 117 19.85 23.69 2.00
CA ASN A 117 19.08 24.93 2.20
C ASN A 117 18.78 25.69 0.91
#